data_AF-A0A0B2PCG6-F1
#
_entry.id   AF-A0A0B2PCG6-F1
#
_cell.length_a   1.000
_cell.length_b   1.000
_cell.length_c   1.000
_cell.angle_alpha   90.00
_cell.angle_beta   90.00
_cell.angle_gamma   90.00
#
_symmetry.space_group_name_H-M   'P 1'
#
loop_
_entity.id
_entity.type
_entity.pdbx_description
1 polymer ?
#
loop_
_entity_poly.entity_id
_entity_poly.type
_entity_poly.pdbx_seq_one_letter_code
_entity_poly.pdbx_strand_id
1 'polypeptide(L)' 'IISIHNCNNLQLTGTSHLNSARNHISINNSNHTHTFNATITAPQDSPKTDGIDVSQSSYILIQHSTIVTSK' A
#
# COMPACT_ATOMS: atom_id res chain seq x y z
N ILE A 1 -1.51 0.77 8.92
CA ILE A 1 -2.62 0.71 7.93
C ILE A 1 -2.78 2.11 7.36
N ILE A 2 -2.43 2.31 6.08
CA ILE A 2 -2.73 3.54 5.33
C ILE A 2 -3.99 3.30 4.48
N SER A 3 -4.93 4.25 4.53
CA SER A 3 -6.11 4.26 3.65
C SER A 3 -6.12 5.56 2.86
N ILE A 4 -6.02 5.44 1.54
CA ILE A 4 -6.09 6.53 0.57
C ILE A 4 -7.44 6.39 -0.12
N HIS A 5 -8.33 7.36 0.09
CA HIS A 5 -9.69 7.33 -0.46
C HIS A 5 -10.01 8.66 -1.13
N ASN A 6 -10.47 8.61 -2.39
CA ASN A 6 -10.83 9.79 -3.18
C ASN A 6 -9.71 10.85 -3.24
N CYS A 7 -8.46 10.38 -3.36
CA CYS A 7 -7.28 11.24 -3.41
C CYS A 7 -6.70 11.22 -4.82
N ASN A 8 -6.54 12.39 -5.42
CA ASN A 8 -6.00 12.52 -6.77
C ASN A 8 -4.65 13.24 -6.74
N ASN A 9 -3.73 12.86 -7.64
CA ASN A 9 -2.38 13.43 -7.72
C ASN A 9 -1.57 13.28 -6.42
N LEU A 10 -1.77 12.17 -5.71
CA LEU A 10 -1.06 11.88 -4.46
C LEU A 10 0.30 11.26 -4.74
N GLN A 11 1.33 11.74 -4.06
CA GLN A 11 2.63 11.08 -4.01
C GLN A 11 2.92 10.59 -2.60
N LEU A 12 3.13 9.28 -2.46
CA LEU A 12 3.52 8.62 -1.22
C LEU A 12 4.96 8.12 -1.34
N THR A 13 5.91 8.77 -0.69
CA THR A 13 7.34 8.45 -0.81
C THR A 13 7.97 8.04 0.51
N GLY A 14 8.87 7.05 0.48
CA GLY A 14 9.76 6.72 1.62
C GLY A 14 9.04 6.19 2.86
N THR A 15 7.85 5.60 2.71
CA THR A 15 7.08 5.12 3.86
C THR A 15 7.45 3.70 4.26
N SER A 16 7.55 3.43 5.57
CA SER A 16 7.83 2.11 6.10
C SER A 16 6.68 1.65 7.02
N HIS A 17 6.11 0.50 6.70
CA HIS A 17 4.96 -0.10 7.40
C HIS A 17 5.34 -1.48 7.92
N LEU A 18 5.70 -1.53 9.20
CA LEU A 18 6.08 -2.73 9.93
C LEU A 18 4.90 -3.23 10.78
N ASN A 19 4.69 -4.55 10.84
CA ASN A 19 3.80 -5.20 11.82
C ASN A 19 2.31 -4.84 11.74
N SER A 20 1.75 -4.66 10.54
CA SER A 20 0.29 -4.54 10.39
C SER A 20 -0.36 -5.91 10.29
N ALA A 21 -1.23 -6.26 11.24
CA ALA A 21 -2.01 -7.51 11.23
C ALA A 21 -3.14 -7.53 10.16
N ARG A 22 -3.15 -6.57 9.23
CA ARG A 22 -4.14 -6.35 8.15
C ARG A 22 -3.49 -5.64 6.95
N ASN A 23 -4.26 -5.45 5.86
CA ASN A 23 -3.86 -4.73 4.64
C ASN A 23 -3.03 -3.47 4.96
N HIS A 24 -1.85 -3.37 4.36
CA HIS A 24 -0.89 -2.34 4.74
C HIS A 24 -1.21 -1.00 4.08
N ILE A 25 -1.60 -1.01 2.80
CA ILE A 25 -2.04 0.17 2.04
C ILE A 25 -3.32 -0.18 1.28
N SER A 26 -4.37 0.63 1.41
CA SER A 26 -5.56 0.56 0.56
C SER A 26 -5.70 1.86 -0.22
N ILE A 27 -5.88 1.77 -1.53
CA ILE A 27 -6.12 2.87 -2.46
C ILE A 27 -7.47 2.66 -3.12
N ASN A 28 -8.44 3.52 -2.81
CA ASN A 28 -9.78 3.44 -3.39
C ASN A 28 -10.22 4.77 -4.01
N ASN A 29 -10.96 4.68 -5.12
CA ASN A 29 -11.54 5.83 -5.84
C ASN A 29 -10.53 6.96 -6.13
N SER A 30 -9.28 6.60 -6.43
CA SER A 30 -8.15 7.54 -6.51
C SER A 30 -7.56 7.55 -7.92
N ASN A 31 -7.00 8.68 -8.33
CA ASN A 31 -6.46 8.87 -9.67
C ASN A 31 -5.07 9.53 -9.64
N HIS A 32 -4.14 9.09 -10.50
CA HIS A 32 -2.76 9.62 -10.55
C HIS A 32 -2.05 9.54 -9.19
N THR A 33 -2.02 8.35 -8.59
CA THR A 33 -1.30 8.14 -7.32
C THR A 33 0.03 7.47 -7.58
N HIS A 34 1.11 8.05 -7.05
CA HIS A 34 2.47 7.49 -7.14
C HIS A 34 2.97 7.08 -5.77
N THR A 35 3.13 5.78 -5.56
CA THR A 35 3.82 5.22 -4.39
C THR A 35 5.25 4.87 -4.77
N PHE A 36 6.23 5.44 -4.08
CA PHE A 36 7.64 5.27 -4.39
C PHE A 36 8.45 4.94 -3.14
N ASN A 37 9.33 3.95 -3.22
CA ASN A 37 10.21 3.57 -2.10
C ASN A 37 9.42 3.25 -0.80
N ALA A 38 8.34 2.48 -0.94
CA ALA A 38 7.58 2.00 0.21
C ALA A 38 8.12 0.65 0.69
N THR A 39 8.31 0.48 1.99
CA THR A 39 8.66 -0.80 2.61
C THR A 39 7.48 -1.30 3.42
N ILE A 40 6.96 -2.47 3.07
CA ILE A 40 5.80 -3.09 3.71
C ILE A 40 6.23 -4.46 4.20
N THR A 41 6.09 -4.71 5.50
CA THR A 41 6.53 -5.97 6.13
C THR A 41 5.48 -6.49 7.11
N ALA A 42 4.98 -7.68 6.84
CA ALA A 42 4.06 -8.42 7.69
C ALA A 42 4.81 -9.35 8.68
N PRO A 43 4.29 -9.57 9.89
CA PRO A 43 4.79 -10.61 10.77
C PRO A 43 4.37 -12.00 10.26
N GLN A 44 5.21 -13.01 10.49
CA GLN A 44 5.09 -14.37 9.94
C GLN A 44 3.73 -15.05 10.20
N ASP A 45 3.10 -14.75 11.34
CA ASP A 45 1.82 -15.34 11.76
C ASP A 45 0.59 -14.49 11.38
N SER A 46 0.74 -13.50 10.50
CA SER A 46 -0.39 -12.62 10.15
C SER A 46 -1.36 -13.34 9.21
N PRO A 47 -2.63 -13.54 9.61
CA PRO A 47 -3.55 -14.41 8.88
C PRO A 47 -4.11 -13.82 7.58
N LYS A 48 -3.93 -12.51 7.32
CA LYS A 48 -4.36 -11.81 6.10
C LYS A 48 -3.54 -10.54 5.87
N THR A 49 -2.58 -10.59 4.95
CA THR A 49 -1.83 -9.38 4.57
C THR A 49 -1.84 -9.21 3.07
N ASP A 50 -2.86 -8.53 2.55
CA ASP A 50 -2.71 -7.92 1.24
C ASP A 50 -1.74 -6.76 1.39
N GLY A 51 -0.61 -6.80 0.68
CA GLY A 51 0.41 -5.76 0.77
C GLY A 51 -0.15 -4.39 0.39
N ILE A 52 -0.75 -4.31 -0.81
CA ILE A 52 -1.41 -3.12 -1.32
C ILE A 52 -2.71 -3.55 -2.01
N ASP A 53 -3.83 -3.00 -1.58
CA ASP A 53 -5.13 -3.18 -2.22
C ASP A 53 -5.49 -1.93 -3.03
N VAL A 54 -5.90 -2.11 -4.29
CA VAL A 54 -6.27 -1.03 -5.20
C VAL A 54 -7.62 -1.34 -5.82
N SER A 55 -8.61 -0.47 -5.60
CA SER A 55 -9.96 -0.62 -6.12
C SER A 55 -10.51 0.68 -6.67
N GLN A 56 -11.34 0.60 -7.72
CA GLN A 56 -12.03 1.75 -8.34
C GLN A 56 -11.09 2.94 -8.67
N SER A 57 -9.83 2.65 -8.96
CA SER A 57 -8.77 3.66 -9.10
C SER A 57 -8.14 3.58 -10.49
N SER A 58 -7.46 4.64 -10.93
CA SER A 58 -6.81 4.70 -12.24
C SER A 58 -5.46 5.43 -12.17
N TYR A 59 -4.55 5.11 -13.09
CA TYR A 59 -3.21 5.72 -13.13
C TYR A 59 -2.46 5.62 -11.79
N ILE A 60 -2.44 4.41 -11.23
CA ILE A 60 -1.73 4.10 -9.99
C ILE A 60 -0.35 3.53 -10.35
N LEU A 61 0.69 4.20 -9.87
CA LEU A 61 2.08 3.81 -10.09
C LEU A 61 2.72 3.43 -8.76
N ILE A 62 3.25 2.21 -8.66
CA ILE A 62 3.96 1.72 -7.48
C ILE A 62 5.35 1.28 -7.93
N GLN A 63 6.41 1.91 -7.43
CA GLN A 63 7.77 1.70 -7.91
C GLN A 63 8.81 1.70 -6.78
N HIS A 64 9.88 0.92 -6.95
CA HIS A 64 10.98 0.80 -6.00
C HIS A 64 10.53 0.42 -4.58
N SER A 65 9.41 -0.30 -4.45
CA SER A 65 8.85 -0.70 -3.16
C SER A 65 9.21 -2.14 -2.82
N THR A 66 9.45 -2.40 -1.54
CA THR A 66 9.65 -3.75 -0.99
C THR A 66 8.39 -4.18 -0.27
N ILE A 67 7.79 -5.28 -0.69
CA ILE A 67 6.53 -5.79 -0.11
C ILE A 67 6.77 -7.23 0.33
N VAL A 68 6.76 -7.45 1.64
CA VAL A 68 6.90 -8.76 2.28
C VAL A 68 5.61 -9.05 3.03
N THR A 69 4.85 -10.02 2.52
CA THR A 69 3.61 -10.51 3.12
C THR A 69 3.85 -11.87 3.77
N SER A 70 3.10 -12.20 4.83
CA SER A 70 3.11 -13.55 5.40
C SER A 70 2.35 -14.52 4.47
N LYS A 71 2.53 -15.82 4.72
CA LYS A 71 1.98 -16.91 3.91
C LYS A 71 0.60 -17.33 4.37
#